data_AF-A0A3M0KQ35-F1
#
_entry.id   AF-A0A3M0KQ35-F1
#
_cell.length_a   1.000
_cell.length_b   1.000
_cell.length_c   1.000
_cell.angle_alpha   90.00
_cell.angle_beta   90.00
_cell.angle_gamma   90.00
#
_symmetry.space_group_name_H-M   'P 1'
#
loop_
_entity.id
_entity.type
_entity.pdbx_description
1 polymer ?
#
loop_
_entity_poly.entity_id
_entity_poly.type
_entity_poly.pdbx_seq_one_letter_code
_entity_poly.pdbx_strand_id
1 'polypeptide(L)'
;MGGVAGGVGFVNAPLTASEVRNFKKELGNLVEDPVGISNQVDQFLGPNTYTWGEMNSILKILFSPEEIRMIRTAGMKTWEKENRTGPPGDYKLPVVDPRWDPNREEDRRSMDDYRSLIVKGIKESVPRSNNTRLAFDNMQGKDETPATWLNRLKRNFQLYSSIDPDSPEGQVLLKTQFVTKSWPDIRRKLEKIEDWQEKDVNELFKRGFKGLSKKGGGENQDESKDNGGCSKRSDTRSKPSQSEKYQVRGRKSLTTLEDSWEARRGQKMLLLWGGWTHKKRVSEIIL
;
A
#
# COMPACT_ATOMS: atom_id res chain seq x y z
N MET A 1 51.55 -23.71 11.62
CA MET A 1 50.36 -23.57 12.50
C MET A 1 49.33 -22.77 11.75
N GLY A 2 48.20 -23.40 11.40
CA GLY A 2 47.14 -22.77 10.60
C GLY A 2 46.37 -21.74 11.43
N GLY A 3 46.23 -20.53 10.89
CA GLY A 3 45.42 -19.49 11.49
C GLY A 3 43.96 -19.89 11.52
N VAL A 4 43.35 -19.79 12.70
CA VAL A 4 41.92 -19.96 12.92
C VAL A 4 41.21 -18.85 12.14
N ALA A 5 40.47 -19.21 11.10
CA ALA A 5 39.58 -18.29 10.42
C ALA A 5 38.51 -17.84 11.42
N GLY A 6 38.56 -16.57 11.82
CA GLY A 6 37.54 -15.96 12.65
C GLY A 6 36.21 -15.99 11.91
N GLY A 7 35.29 -16.83 12.38
CA GLY A 7 33.92 -16.86 11.91
C GLY A 7 33.29 -15.49 12.15
N VAL A 8 32.90 -14.82 11.07
CA VAL A 8 32.05 -13.63 11.15
C VAL A 8 30.69 -14.11 11.63
N GLY A 9 30.46 -14.06 12.94
CA GLY A 9 29.15 -14.37 13.52
C GLY A 9 28.14 -13.34 13.05
N PHE A 10 27.09 -13.77 12.37
CA PHE A 10 25.96 -12.92 12.03
C PHE A 10 25.18 -12.61 13.31
N VAL A 11 25.30 -11.37 13.79
CA VAL A 11 24.58 -10.91 14.97
C VAL A 11 23.28 -10.25 14.51
N ASN A 12 22.21 -11.02 14.42
CA ASN A 12 20.88 -10.46 14.25
C ASN A 12 20.31 -10.16 15.64
N ALA A 13 19.80 -8.94 15.86
CA ALA A 13 19.04 -8.63 17.07
C ALA A 13 17.67 -9.31 16.96
N PRO A 14 17.36 -10.32 17.79
CA PRO A 14 16.10 -11.03 17.68
C PRO A 14 14.94 -10.11 18.07
N LEU A 15 13.82 -10.23 17.35
CA LEU A 15 12.58 -9.56 17.74
C LEU A 15 12.10 -10.10 19.08
N THR A 16 11.84 -9.19 20.02
CA THR A 16 11.31 -9.56 21.33
C THR A 16 9.84 -9.94 21.23
N ALA A 17 9.37 -10.85 22.09
CA ALA A 17 7.96 -11.23 22.13
C ALA A 17 7.03 -10.03 22.41
N SER A 18 7.51 -9.00 23.13
CA SER A 18 6.79 -7.74 23.33
C SER A 18 6.61 -6.94 22.04
N GLU A 19 7.66 -6.82 21.21
CA GLU A 19 7.57 -6.11 19.93
C GLU A 19 6.58 -6.80 19.00
N VAL A 20 6.63 -8.13 18.89
CA VAL A 20 5.70 -8.89 18.05
C VAL A 20 4.25 -8.77 18.55
N ARG A 21 4.04 -8.80 19.88
CA ARG A 21 2.70 -8.61 20.47
C ARG A 21 2.16 -7.20 20.28
N ASN A 22 3.02 -6.19 20.32
CA ASN A 22 2.62 -4.81 20.05
C ASN A 22 2.27 -4.65 18.57
N PHE A 23 3.09 -5.19 17.67
CA PHE A 23 2.79 -5.19 16.23
C PHE A 23 1.47 -5.92 15.92
N LYS A 24 1.18 -7.06 16.57
CA LYS A 24 -0.11 -7.75 16.41
C LYS A 24 -1.33 -6.87 16.76
N LYS A 25 -1.20 -5.92 17.69
CA LYS A 25 -2.32 -5.01 18.02
C LYS A 25 -2.60 -4.00 16.91
N GLU A 26 -1.57 -3.64 16.14
CA GLU A 26 -1.66 -2.73 15.00
C GLU A 26 -1.96 -3.46 13.68
N LEU A 27 -1.69 -4.78 13.65
CA LEU A 27 -1.95 -5.63 12.50
C LEU A 27 -3.45 -5.70 12.24
N GLY A 28 -3.86 -5.37 11.01
CA GLY A 28 -5.25 -5.48 10.59
C GLY A 28 -5.72 -6.93 10.44
N ASN A 29 -6.91 -7.10 9.84
CA ASN A 29 -7.47 -8.42 9.57
C ASN A 29 -6.91 -9.00 8.26
N LEU A 30 -6.39 -10.24 8.30
CA LEU A 30 -5.80 -10.92 7.14
C LEU A 30 -6.80 -11.12 6.00
N VAL A 31 -8.03 -11.51 6.32
CA VAL A 31 -9.08 -11.77 5.33
C VAL A 31 -9.49 -10.46 4.66
N GLU A 32 -9.61 -9.37 5.44
CA GLU A 32 -10.00 -8.09 4.87
C GLU A 32 -8.95 -7.51 3.93
N ASP A 33 -7.67 -7.48 4.30
CA ASP A 33 -6.60 -6.88 3.49
C ASP A 33 -5.29 -7.69 3.50
N PRO A 34 -5.23 -8.86 2.84
CA PRO A 34 -4.04 -9.72 2.82
C PRO A 34 -2.82 -9.02 2.21
N VAL A 35 -3.04 -8.10 1.28
CA VAL A 35 -1.96 -7.34 0.63
C VAL A 35 -1.38 -6.32 1.60
N GLY A 36 -2.21 -5.54 2.29
CA GLY A 36 -1.76 -4.60 3.32
C GLY A 36 -1.04 -5.32 4.45
N ILE A 37 -1.60 -6.43 4.96
CA ILE A 37 -0.96 -7.27 5.98
C ILE A 37 0.40 -7.79 5.49
N SER A 38 0.51 -8.26 4.25
CA SER A 38 1.80 -8.73 3.70
C SER A 38 2.87 -7.64 3.71
N ASN A 39 2.51 -6.41 3.32
CA ASN A 39 3.44 -5.28 3.31
C ASN A 39 3.86 -4.86 4.73
N GLN A 40 2.91 -4.84 5.68
CA GLN A 40 3.20 -4.52 7.08
C GLN A 40 4.14 -5.56 7.70
N VAL A 41 3.89 -6.85 7.46
CA VAL A 41 4.75 -7.95 7.96
C VAL A 41 6.13 -7.88 7.30
N ASP A 42 6.22 -7.65 6.00
CA ASP A 42 7.49 -7.49 5.27
C ASP A 42 8.34 -6.35 5.85
N GLN A 43 7.70 -5.20 6.11
CA GLN A 43 8.35 -4.05 6.73
C GLN A 43 8.78 -4.32 8.16
N PHE A 44 7.93 -4.98 8.95
CA PHE A 44 8.20 -5.33 10.36
C PHE A 44 9.40 -6.28 10.49
N LEU A 45 9.45 -7.31 9.65
CA LEU A 45 10.57 -8.25 9.61
C LEU A 45 11.86 -7.57 9.13
N GLY A 46 11.74 -6.60 8.22
CA GLY A 46 12.89 -5.90 7.65
C GLY A 46 13.82 -6.84 6.85
N PRO A 47 15.08 -6.43 6.62
CA PRO A 47 16.07 -7.21 5.88
C PRO A 47 16.78 -8.27 6.75
N ASN A 48 16.29 -8.53 7.97
CA ASN A 48 16.94 -9.46 8.89
C ASN A 48 16.68 -10.91 8.48
N THR A 49 17.68 -11.77 8.69
CA THR A 49 17.51 -13.23 8.60
C THR A 49 17.02 -13.75 9.94
N TYR A 50 15.93 -14.52 9.94
CA TYR A 50 15.37 -15.14 11.13
C TYR A 50 15.49 -16.65 11.01
N THR A 51 15.88 -17.31 12.10
CA THR A 51 15.86 -18.77 12.17
C THR A 51 14.44 -19.31 11.98
N TRP A 52 14.32 -20.59 11.63
CA TRP A 52 13.01 -21.23 11.51
C TRP A 52 12.20 -21.12 12.81
N GLY A 53 12.85 -21.29 13.97
CA GLY A 53 12.22 -21.17 15.29
C GLY A 53 11.71 -19.77 15.59
N GLU A 54 12.48 -18.73 15.27
CA GLU A 54 12.08 -17.34 15.43
C GLU A 54 10.91 -16.98 14.51
N MET A 55 10.99 -17.32 13.22
CA MET A 55 9.90 -17.08 12.26
C MET A 55 8.61 -17.78 12.69
N ASN A 56 8.69 -19.04 13.11
CA ASN A 56 7.53 -19.79 13.56
C ASN A 56 6.94 -19.22 14.85
N SER A 57 7.77 -18.68 15.75
CA SER A 57 7.32 -17.99 16.97
C SER A 57 6.62 -16.67 16.64
N ILE A 58 7.16 -15.89 15.70
CA ILE A 58 6.54 -14.67 15.20
C ILE A 58 5.17 -15.00 14.60
N LEU A 59 5.09 -15.96 13.69
CA LEU A 59 3.84 -16.35 13.03
C LEU A 59 2.77 -16.79 14.02
N LYS A 60 3.12 -17.57 15.04
CA LYS A 60 2.18 -18.03 16.08
C LYS A 60 1.64 -16.90 16.96
N ILE A 61 2.36 -15.79 17.08
CA ILE A 61 1.86 -14.58 17.75
C ILE A 61 0.97 -13.78 16.79
N LEU A 62 1.36 -13.70 15.51
CA LEU A 62 0.68 -12.85 14.53
C LEU A 62 -0.61 -13.44 13.98
N PHE A 63 -0.72 -14.75 13.86
CA PHE A 63 -1.79 -15.41 13.12
C PHE A 63 -2.34 -16.61 13.88
N SER A 64 -3.63 -16.89 13.67
CA SER A 64 -4.28 -18.11 14.14
C SER A 64 -3.74 -19.35 13.38
N PRO A 65 -3.90 -20.56 13.93
CA PRO A 65 -3.48 -21.78 13.25
C PRO A 65 -4.07 -21.96 11.85
N GLU A 66 -5.32 -21.53 11.65
CA GLU A 66 -5.99 -21.60 10.35
C GLU A 66 -5.41 -20.61 9.34
N GLU A 67 -5.16 -19.37 9.76
CA GLU A 67 -4.49 -18.36 8.92
C GLU A 67 -3.07 -18.84 8.55
N ILE A 68 -2.31 -19.41 9.49
CA ILE A 68 -0.98 -19.99 9.20
C ILE A 68 -1.08 -21.11 8.17
N ARG A 69 -2.10 -21.97 8.26
CA ARG A 69 -2.34 -23.05 7.29
C ARG A 69 -2.60 -22.47 5.89
N MET A 70 -3.47 -21.47 5.79
CA MET A 70 -3.76 -20.76 4.54
C MET A 70 -2.50 -20.12 3.94
N ILE A 71 -1.74 -19.38 4.76
CA ILE A 71 -0.49 -18.72 4.36
C ILE A 71 0.51 -19.74 3.80
N ARG A 72 0.73 -20.86 4.50
CA ARG A 72 1.66 -21.91 4.03
C ARG A 72 1.18 -22.54 2.73
N THR A 73 -0.10 -22.90 2.63
CA THR A 73 -0.65 -23.48 1.38
C THR A 73 -0.49 -22.53 0.20
N ALA A 74 -0.75 -21.23 0.38
CA ALA A 74 -0.57 -20.24 -0.67
C ALA A 74 0.91 -20.04 -1.03
N GLY A 75 1.80 -19.99 -0.02
CA GLY A 75 3.24 -19.90 -0.23
C GLY A 75 3.80 -21.09 -1.01
N MET A 76 3.39 -22.32 -0.70
CA MET A 76 3.80 -23.53 -1.43
C MET A 76 3.35 -23.50 -2.88
N LYS A 77 2.08 -23.16 -3.14
CA LYS A 77 1.56 -23.00 -4.51
C LYS A 77 2.32 -21.93 -5.30
N THR A 78 2.73 -20.86 -4.62
CA THR A 78 3.48 -19.76 -5.24
C THR A 78 4.88 -20.22 -5.64
N TRP A 79 5.58 -20.91 -4.74
CA TRP A 79 6.86 -21.54 -5.02
C TRP A 79 6.78 -22.51 -6.20
N GLU A 80 5.84 -23.45 -6.18
CA GLU A 80 5.70 -24.48 -7.23
C GLU A 80 5.40 -23.86 -8.61
N LYS A 81 4.63 -22.77 -8.64
CA LYS A 81 4.36 -22.03 -9.87
C LYS A 81 5.61 -21.36 -10.44
N GLU A 82 6.44 -20.78 -9.58
CA GLU A 82 7.69 -20.08 -9.95
C GLU A 82 8.83 -21.08 -10.23
N ASN A 83 8.79 -22.26 -9.63
CA ASN A 83 9.84 -23.27 -9.63
C ASN A 83 9.33 -24.64 -10.11
N ARG A 84 8.80 -24.71 -11.35
CA ARG A 84 8.17 -25.92 -11.92
C ARG A 84 9.04 -27.18 -11.89
N THR A 85 10.36 -27.04 -11.94
CA THR A 85 11.33 -28.16 -11.90
C THR A 85 12.11 -28.20 -10.59
N GLY A 86 11.74 -27.37 -9.60
CA GLY A 86 12.40 -27.30 -8.30
C GLY A 86 11.87 -28.35 -7.32
N PRO A 87 12.40 -28.37 -6.09
CA PRO A 87 11.86 -29.19 -5.01
C PRO A 87 10.40 -28.79 -4.71
N PRO A 88 9.57 -29.71 -4.17
CA PRO A 88 8.21 -29.40 -3.76
C PRO A 88 8.14 -28.27 -2.72
N GLY A 89 6.98 -27.60 -2.61
CA GLY A 89 6.84 -26.42 -1.74
C GLY A 89 7.03 -26.70 -0.24
N ASP A 90 6.75 -27.92 0.21
CA ASP A 90 6.89 -28.34 1.61
C ASP A 90 8.35 -28.39 2.09
N TYR A 91 9.31 -28.64 1.18
CA TYR A 91 10.74 -28.50 1.45
C TYR A 91 11.13 -27.04 1.75
N LYS A 92 10.45 -26.07 1.14
CA LYS A 92 10.71 -24.65 1.32
C LYS A 92 9.89 -24.02 2.43
N LEU A 93 8.76 -24.62 2.80
CA LEU A 93 7.91 -24.20 3.91
C LEU A 93 7.73 -25.33 4.94
N PRO A 94 8.81 -25.84 5.56
CA PRO A 94 8.73 -26.97 6.46
C PRO A 94 7.90 -26.66 7.71
N VAL A 95 7.10 -27.64 8.12
CA VAL A 95 6.24 -27.59 9.32
C VAL A 95 7.00 -27.98 10.59
N VAL A 96 8.06 -28.76 10.44
CA VAL A 96 8.97 -29.21 11.51
C VAL A 96 10.30 -28.49 11.35
N ASP A 97 11.04 -28.34 12.44
CA ASP A 97 12.35 -27.69 12.45
C ASP A 97 13.33 -28.41 11.48
N PRO A 98 13.77 -27.73 10.41
CA PRO A 98 14.70 -28.28 9.44
C PRO A 98 16.16 -28.30 9.94
N ARG A 99 16.44 -27.74 11.13
CA ARG A 99 17.78 -27.61 11.72
C ARG A 99 18.77 -26.83 10.86
N TRP A 100 18.27 -25.80 10.17
CA TRP A 100 19.11 -24.88 9.38
C TRP A 100 20.12 -24.15 10.27
N ASP A 101 21.40 -24.19 9.89
CA ASP A 101 22.49 -23.51 10.60
C ASP A 101 22.70 -22.09 10.05
N PRO A 102 22.54 -21.02 10.87
CA PRO A 102 22.77 -19.65 10.43
C PRO A 102 24.18 -19.37 9.90
N ASN A 103 25.16 -20.22 10.24
CA ASN A 103 26.54 -20.07 9.78
C ASN A 103 26.78 -20.72 8.41
N ARG A 104 25.83 -21.51 7.91
CA ARG A 104 25.91 -22.15 6.59
C ARG A 104 25.16 -21.33 5.56
N GLU A 105 25.86 -20.93 4.51
CA GLU A 105 25.30 -20.05 3.47
C GLU A 105 24.07 -20.66 2.74
N GLU A 106 24.04 -21.97 2.55
CA GLU A 106 22.89 -22.67 1.96
C GLU A 106 21.64 -22.67 2.86
N ASP A 107 21.87 -22.81 4.16
CA ASP A 107 20.81 -22.79 5.17
C ASP A 107 20.27 -21.37 5.36
N ARG A 108 21.13 -20.35 5.27
CA ARG A 108 20.72 -18.94 5.23
C ARG A 108 19.81 -18.64 4.04
N ARG A 109 20.18 -19.12 2.84
CA ARG A 109 19.29 -19.00 1.67
C ARG A 109 17.94 -19.66 1.93
N SER A 110 17.93 -20.79 2.62
CA SER A 110 16.68 -21.48 2.97
C SER A 110 15.83 -20.69 3.99
N MET A 111 16.46 -20.00 4.95
CA MET A 111 15.79 -19.07 5.87
C MET A 111 15.22 -17.85 5.14
N ASP A 112 15.98 -17.27 4.22
CA ASP A 112 15.54 -16.12 3.42
C ASP A 112 14.39 -16.50 2.49
N ASP A 113 14.47 -17.68 1.85
CA ASP A 113 13.38 -18.27 1.06
C ASP A 113 12.14 -18.50 1.94
N TYR A 114 12.30 -19.04 3.14
CA TYR A 114 11.20 -19.25 4.09
C TYR A 114 10.50 -17.94 4.42
N ARG A 115 11.26 -16.90 4.80
CA ARG A 115 10.73 -15.55 5.09
C ARG A 115 10.01 -14.97 3.87
N SER A 116 10.62 -15.04 2.69
CA SER A 116 10.05 -14.55 1.43
C SER A 116 8.74 -15.25 1.09
N LEU A 117 8.71 -16.58 1.17
CA LEU A 117 7.53 -17.39 0.87
C LEU A 117 6.41 -17.22 1.90
N ILE A 118 6.72 -16.95 3.16
CA ILE A 118 5.72 -16.56 4.17
C ILE A 118 5.07 -15.23 3.79
N VAL A 119 5.85 -14.21 3.43
CA VAL A 119 5.31 -12.90 3.01
C VAL A 119 4.45 -13.04 1.74
N LYS A 120 4.91 -13.80 0.74
CA LYS A 120 4.12 -14.12 -0.45
C LYS A 120 2.85 -14.91 -0.09
N GLY A 121 2.97 -15.88 0.81
CA GLY A 121 1.87 -16.69 1.31
C GLY A 121 0.79 -15.84 1.98
N ILE A 122 1.16 -14.84 2.78
CA ILE A 122 0.22 -13.87 3.37
C ILE A 122 -0.55 -13.15 2.26
N LYS A 123 0.19 -12.62 1.28
CA LYS A 123 -0.39 -11.86 0.16
C LYS A 123 -1.40 -12.66 -0.66
N GLU A 124 -1.14 -13.95 -0.87
CA GLU A 124 -1.94 -14.84 -1.72
C GLU A 124 -2.84 -15.81 -0.90
N SER A 125 -2.89 -15.65 0.43
CA SER A 125 -3.62 -16.57 1.34
C SER A 125 -5.13 -16.52 1.15
N VAL A 126 -5.66 -15.38 0.74
CA VAL A 126 -7.08 -15.13 0.52
C VAL A 126 -7.31 -14.98 -0.98
N PRO A 127 -8.19 -15.81 -1.59
CA PRO A 127 -8.53 -15.67 -2.99
C PRO A 127 -9.03 -14.25 -3.28
N ARG A 128 -8.52 -13.62 -4.34
CA ARG A 128 -8.92 -12.25 -4.71
C ARG A 128 -10.43 -12.11 -4.81
N SER A 129 -11.13 -13.09 -5.38
CA SER A 129 -12.60 -13.14 -5.49
C SER A 129 -13.35 -12.97 -4.16
N ASN A 130 -12.72 -13.24 -3.02
CA ASN A 130 -13.36 -13.15 -1.70
C ASN A 130 -13.30 -11.74 -1.09
N ASN A 131 -12.51 -10.81 -1.66
CA ASN A 131 -12.34 -9.45 -1.14
C ASN A 131 -13.16 -8.41 -1.92
N THR A 132 -14.43 -8.74 -2.17
CA THR A 132 -15.38 -7.89 -2.92
C THR A 132 -15.54 -6.50 -2.32
N ARG A 133 -15.51 -6.36 -0.99
CA ARG A 133 -15.58 -5.06 -0.30
C ARG A 133 -14.47 -4.11 -0.76
N LEU A 134 -13.22 -4.59 -0.76
CA LEU A 134 -12.08 -3.78 -1.21
C LEU A 134 -12.06 -3.60 -2.73
N ALA A 135 -12.55 -4.56 -3.50
CA ALA A 135 -12.66 -4.44 -4.95
C ALA A 135 -13.72 -3.41 -5.38
N PHE A 136 -14.89 -3.38 -4.73
CA PHE A 136 -16.10 -2.75 -5.29
C PHE A 136 -16.82 -1.75 -4.37
N ASP A 137 -16.63 -1.79 -3.05
CA ASP A 137 -17.40 -0.93 -2.12
C ASP A 137 -16.72 0.39 -1.77
N ASN A 138 -15.58 0.69 -2.39
CA ASN A 138 -14.89 1.94 -2.22
C ASN A 138 -15.65 3.11 -2.88
N MET A 139 -15.69 4.24 -2.19
CA MET A 139 -16.18 5.53 -2.73
C MET A 139 -15.01 6.47 -2.98
N GLN A 140 -15.17 7.39 -3.93
CA GLN A 140 -14.26 8.51 -4.09
C GLN A 140 -14.29 9.41 -2.85
N GLY A 141 -13.12 9.76 -2.31
CA GLY A 141 -13.04 10.72 -1.21
C GLY A 141 -13.43 12.14 -1.65
N LYS A 142 -13.99 12.94 -0.74
CA LYS A 142 -14.42 14.33 -1.02
C LYS A 142 -13.30 15.19 -1.65
N ASP A 143 -12.07 15.02 -1.17
CA ASP A 143 -10.90 15.79 -1.62
C ASP A 143 -9.99 14.96 -2.57
N GLU A 144 -10.42 13.74 -2.93
CA GLU A 144 -9.67 12.87 -3.83
C GLU A 144 -9.91 13.27 -5.27
N THR A 145 -8.84 13.54 -6.03
CA THR A 145 -8.99 13.89 -7.45
C THR A 145 -9.55 12.71 -8.25
N PRO A 146 -10.29 12.95 -9.33
CA PRO A 146 -10.83 11.87 -10.17
C PRO A 146 -9.73 10.97 -10.76
N ALA A 147 -8.52 11.50 -10.95
CA ALA A 147 -7.38 10.72 -11.46
C ALA A 147 -6.87 9.75 -10.41
N THR A 148 -6.72 10.24 -9.18
CA THR A 148 -6.35 9.42 -8.01
C THR A 148 -7.39 8.33 -7.78
N TRP A 149 -8.68 8.69 -7.85
CA TRP A 149 -9.79 7.76 -7.74
C TRP A 149 -9.73 6.66 -8.80
N LEU A 150 -9.60 7.01 -10.08
CA LEU A 150 -9.51 6.04 -11.18
C LEU A 150 -8.32 5.09 -11.00
N ASN A 151 -7.14 5.61 -10.63
CA ASN A 151 -5.95 4.80 -10.40
C ASN A 151 -6.13 3.85 -9.21
N ARG A 152 -6.73 4.31 -8.11
CA ARG A 152 -7.04 3.49 -6.94
C ARG A 152 -8.03 2.38 -7.29
N LEU A 153 -9.06 2.70 -8.06
CA LEU A 153 -10.05 1.72 -8.52
C LEU A 153 -9.42 0.62 -9.40
N LYS A 154 -8.58 1.00 -10.38
CA LYS A 154 -7.82 0.04 -11.21
C LYS A 154 -6.94 -0.86 -10.34
N ARG A 155 -6.23 -0.27 -9.38
CA ARG A 155 -5.37 -1.02 -8.44
C ARG A 155 -6.18 -2.00 -7.59
N ASN A 156 -7.37 -1.62 -7.13
CA ASN A 156 -8.23 -2.49 -6.34
C ASN A 156 -8.73 -3.69 -7.15
N PHE A 157 -9.06 -3.52 -8.43
CA PHE A 157 -9.42 -4.63 -9.30
C PHE A 157 -8.25 -5.62 -9.45
N GLN A 158 -7.03 -5.11 -9.68
CA GLN A 158 -5.85 -5.95 -9.82
C GLN A 158 -5.51 -6.74 -8.55
N LEU A 159 -5.69 -6.11 -7.38
CA LEU A 159 -5.31 -6.69 -6.09
C LEU A 159 -6.39 -7.58 -5.48
N TYR A 160 -7.67 -7.22 -5.64
CA TYR A 160 -8.78 -7.81 -4.89
C TYR A 160 -9.92 -8.32 -5.77
N SER A 161 -9.76 -8.36 -7.09
CA SER A 161 -10.71 -9.02 -8.00
C SER A 161 -10.00 -10.08 -8.82
N SER A 162 -10.75 -11.10 -9.24
CA SER A 162 -10.33 -12.04 -10.29
C SER A 162 -10.61 -11.51 -11.69
N ILE A 163 -11.36 -10.41 -11.81
CA ILE A 163 -11.67 -9.76 -13.09
C ILE A 163 -10.48 -8.91 -13.49
N ASP A 164 -9.92 -9.20 -14.67
CA ASP A 164 -8.89 -8.37 -15.28
C ASP A 164 -9.48 -7.00 -15.66
N PRO A 165 -8.97 -5.87 -15.11
CA PRO A 165 -9.49 -4.55 -15.43
C PRO A 165 -9.39 -4.20 -16.92
N ASP A 166 -8.51 -4.87 -17.68
CA ASP A 166 -8.33 -4.65 -19.11
C ASP A 166 -9.19 -5.57 -20.00
N SER A 167 -9.94 -6.52 -19.41
CA SER A 167 -10.92 -7.33 -20.15
C SER A 167 -12.19 -6.52 -20.48
N PRO A 168 -13.00 -6.94 -21.47
CA PRO A 168 -14.28 -6.29 -21.78
C PRO A 168 -15.20 -6.16 -20.55
N GLU A 169 -15.33 -7.22 -19.75
CA GLU A 169 -16.13 -7.24 -18.53
C GLU A 169 -15.54 -6.32 -17.47
N GLY A 170 -14.20 -6.32 -17.32
CA GLY A 170 -13.46 -5.45 -16.43
C GLY A 170 -13.68 -3.98 -16.75
N GLN A 171 -13.61 -3.59 -18.02
CA GLN A 171 -13.82 -2.21 -18.46
C GLN A 171 -15.26 -1.72 -18.22
N VAL A 172 -16.26 -2.58 -18.47
CA VAL A 172 -17.67 -2.26 -18.17
C VAL A 172 -17.85 -2.00 -16.68
N LEU A 173 -17.30 -2.87 -15.83
CA LEU A 173 -17.43 -2.73 -14.39
C LEU A 173 -16.63 -1.54 -13.85
N LEU A 174 -15.40 -1.35 -14.33
CA LEU A 174 -14.52 -0.24 -13.96
C LEU A 174 -15.19 1.11 -14.27
N LYS A 175 -15.78 1.25 -15.45
CA LYS A 175 -16.55 2.44 -15.85
C LYS A 175 -17.76 2.67 -14.95
N THR A 176 -18.54 1.61 -14.71
CA THR A 176 -19.74 1.67 -13.87
C THR A 176 -19.38 2.12 -12.44
N GLN A 177 -18.34 1.53 -11.85
CA GLN A 177 -17.86 1.91 -10.52
C GLN A 177 -17.27 3.32 -10.50
N PHE A 178 -16.49 3.70 -11.52
CA PHE A 178 -15.92 5.04 -11.62
C PHE A 178 -17.01 6.11 -11.55
N VAL A 179 -18.12 5.95 -12.28
CA VAL A 179 -19.24 6.91 -12.27
C VAL A 179 -20.06 6.81 -10.99
N THR A 180 -20.57 5.62 -10.64
CA THR A 180 -21.54 5.46 -9.55
C THR A 180 -20.98 5.75 -8.16
N LYS A 181 -19.70 5.43 -7.95
CA LYS A 181 -18.98 5.62 -6.67
C LYS A 181 -18.19 6.94 -6.60
N SER A 182 -18.23 7.76 -7.66
CA SER A 182 -17.68 9.11 -7.62
C SER A 182 -18.43 10.01 -6.64
N TRP A 183 -17.77 11.07 -6.16
CA TRP A 183 -18.41 12.06 -5.29
C TRP A 183 -19.59 12.73 -6.02
N PRO A 184 -20.68 13.15 -5.33
CA PRO A 184 -21.94 13.52 -5.99
C PRO A 184 -21.86 14.67 -7.01
N ASP A 185 -20.92 15.59 -6.88
CA ASP A 185 -20.71 16.67 -7.85
C ASP A 185 -20.03 16.17 -9.14
N ILE A 186 -19.06 15.27 -9.00
CA ILE A 186 -18.37 14.59 -10.09
C ILE A 186 -19.33 13.64 -10.80
N ARG A 187 -20.05 12.81 -10.05
CA ARG A 187 -21.01 11.86 -10.62
C ARG A 187 -22.03 12.57 -11.50
N ARG A 188 -22.61 13.69 -11.02
CA ARG A 188 -23.53 14.53 -11.82
C ARG A 188 -22.90 15.10 -13.09
N LYS A 189 -21.58 15.37 -13.12
CA LYS A 189 -20.88 15.81 -14.33
C LYS A 189 -20.70 14.67 -15.32
N LEU A 190 -20.36 13.48 -14.84
CA LEU A 190 -20.15 12.30 -15.65
C LEU A 190 -21.48 11.79 -16.25
N GLU A 191 -22.55 11.78 -15.47
CA GLU A 191 -23.90 11.37 -15.90
C GLU A 191 -24.49 12.29 -16.98
N LYS A 192 -24.03 13.55 -17.09
CA LYS A 192 -24.44 14.48 -18.15
C LYS A 192 -23.76 14.23 -19.49
N ILE A 193 -22.74 13.39 -19.54
CA ILE A 193 -22.09 13.02 -20.79
C ILE A 193 -23.05 12.09 -21.54
N GLU A 194 -23.49 12.51 -22.72
CA GLU A 194 -24.35 11.70 -23.60
C GLU A 194 -23.65 10.37 -23.94
N ASP A 195 -24.41 9.28 -23.88
CA ASP A 195 -23.94 7.91 -24.10
C ASP A 195 -22.69 7.55 -23.29
N TRP A 196 -22.57 8.04 -22.05
CA TRP A 196 -21.42 7.73 -21.21
C TRP A 196 -21.22 6.23 -20.99
N GLN A 197 -22.31 5.45 -21.06
CA GLN A 197 -22.29 3.99 -20.98
C GLN A 197 -21.62 3.31 -22.18
N GLU A 198 -21.51 3.98 -23.32
CA GLU A 198 -20.84 3.46 -24.52
C GLU A 198 -19.38 3.92 -24.62
N LYS A 199 -19.00 4.94 -23.85
CA LYS A 199 -17.64 5.50 -23.86
C LYS A 199 -16.65 4.67 -23.04
N ASP A 200 -15.38 4.79 -23.39
CA ASP A 200 -14.27 4.25 -22.59
C ASP A 200 -14.07 5.06 -21.29
N VAL A 201 -13.57 4.43 -20.23
CA VAL A 201 -13.34 5.09 -18.94
C VAL A 201 -12.35 6.26 -19.05
N ASN A 202 -11.32 6.15 -19.90
CA ASN A 202 -10.35 7.23 -20.11
C ASN A 202 -10.96 8.36 -20.93
N GLU A 203 -11.90 8.06 -21.82
CA GLU A 203 -12.66 9.06 -22.56
C GLU A 203 -13.59 9.84 -21.63
N LEU A 204 -14.30 9.16 -20.73
CA LEU A 204 -15.10 9.79 -19.69
C LEU A 204 -14.27 10.69 -18.77
N PHE A 205 -13.11 10.19 -18.35
CA PHE A 205 -12.17 10.97 -17.56
C PHE A 205 -11.73 12.24 -18.32
N LYS A 206 -11.32 12.11 -19.59
CA LYS A 206 -10.90 13.25 -20.42
C LYS A 206 -12.03 14.25 -20.65
N ARG A 207 -13.24 13.79 -20.98
CA ARG A 207 -14.39 14.67 -21.27
C ARG A 207 -14.93 15.33 -20.00
N GLY A 208 -15.09 14.58 -18.91
CA GLY A 208 -15.62 15.08 -17.64
C GLY A 208 -14.70 16.07 -16.94
N PHE A 209 -13.39 16.02 -17.23
CA PHE A 209 -12.37 16.85 -16.58
C PHE A 209 -11.50 17.65 -17.54
N LYS A 210 -11.98 17.87 -18.77
CA LYS A 210 -11.34 18.70 -19.80
C LYS A 210 -11.22 20.15 -19.30
N GLY A 211 -10.12 20.46 -18.59
CA GLY A 211 -9.85 21.80 -18.04
C GLY A 211 -9.14 21.84 -16.69
N LEU A 212 -9.01 20.73 -15.96
CA LEU A 212 -8.35 20.73 -14.64
C LEU A 212 -6.81 20.78 -14.70
N SER A 213 -6.18 20.49 -15.84
CA SER A 213 -4.71 20.62 -16.00
C SER A 213 -4.22 22.07 -16.18
N LYS A 214 -5.09 23.10 -16.11
CA LYS A 214 -4.71 24.51 -16.33
C LYS A 214 -4.96 25.46 -15.15
N LYS A 215 -5.31 24.97 -13.95
CA LYS A 215 -5.46 25.82 -12.76
C LYS A 215 -4.53 25.36 -11.63
N GLY A 216 -3.24 25.56 -11.86
CA GLY A 216 -2.17 25.47 -10.86
C GLY A 216 -1.26 26.67 -11.01
N GLY A 217 -1.81 27.85 -10.76
CA GLY A 217 -1.15 29.15 -10.95
C GLY A 217 -2.14 30.24 -10.60
N GLY A 218 -2.43 30.37 -9.30
CA GLY A 218 -3.24 31.48 -8.79
C GLY A 218 -2.39 32.75 -8.76
N GLU A 219 -2.61 33.63 -9.73
CA GLU A 219 -2.40 35.06 -9.53
C GLU A 219 -3.76 35.72 -9.30
N ASN A 220 -3.79 36.55 -8.28
CA ASN A 220 -4.91 37.39 -7.90
C ASN A 220 -5.36 38.24 -9.08
N GLN A 221 -6.67 38.41 -9.21
CA GLN A 221 -7.23 39.66 -9.70
C GLN A 221 -8.67 39.79 -9.21
N ASP A 222 -8.83 40.68 -8.23
CA ASP A 222 -10.02 41.50 -8.07
C ASP A 222 -10.38 42.11 -9.43
N GLU A 223 -11.64 41.99 -9.83
CA GLU A 223 -12.25 43.03 -10.66
C GLU A 223 -13.76 43.07 -10.43
N SER A 224 -14.14 44.11 -9.71
CA SER A 224 -15.50 44.64 -9.58
C SER A 224 -16.13 44.88 -10.95
N LYS A 225 -17.39 44.46 -11.11
CA LYS A 225 -18.30 45.10 -12.06
C LYS A 225 -19.62 45.44 -11.39
N ASP A 226 -19.73 46.74 -11.20
CA ASP A 226 -20.91 47.50 -10.84
C ASP A 226 -21.86 47.57 -12.05
N ASN A 227 -23.14 47.20 -11.86
CA ASN A 227 -24.30 47.99 -12.30
C ASN A 227 -25.61 47.22 -12.13
N GLY A 228 -26.60 47.88 -11.52
CA GLY A 228 -28.01 47.52 -11.63
C GLY A 228 -28.80 47.68 -10.35
N GLY A 229 -29.02 48.92 -9.91
CA GLY A 229 -29.95 49.20 -8.83
C GLY A 229 -31.41 48.95 -9.24
N CYS A 230 -32.19 48.35 -8.33
CA CYS A 230 -33.55 48.81 -8.05
C CYS A 230 -33.97 48.35 -6.64
N SER A 231 -34.27 49.36 -5.82
CA SER A 231 -34.73 49.29 -4.44
C SER A 231 -36.16 48.75 -4.35
N LYS A 232 -36.42 47.77 -3.47
CA LYS A 232 -37.55 47.79 -2.51
C LYS A 232 -37.17 47.08 -1.20
N ARG A 233 -37.35 47.79 -0.10
CA ARG A 233 -37.19 47.35 1.30
C ARG A 233 -38.49 46.72 1.84
N SER A 234 -38.31 46.15 3.04
CA SER A 234 -39.27 45.79 4.10
C SER A 234 -39.92 44.42 3.96
N ASP A 235 -40.04 43.60 5.00
CA ASP A 235 -39.50 43.57 6.36
C ASP A 235 -39.79 42.16 6.86
N THR A 236 -38.93 41.58 7.70
CA THR A 236 -39.29 41.01 9.01
C THR A 236 -38.28 39.96 9.49
N ARG A 237 -37.68 40.31 10.63
CA ARG A 237 -37.51 39.47 11.83
C ARG A 237 -36.35 38.45 11.86
N SER A 238 -35.28 38.93 12.47
CA SER A 238 -34.19 38.22 13.13
C SER A 238 -34.67 37.19 14.17
N LYS A 239 -34.03 36.02 14.23
CA LYS A 239 -33.50 35.39 15.45
C LYS A 239 -32.27 34.50 15.12
N PRO A 240 -31.20 34.49 15.93
CA PRO A 240 -29.95 33.78 15.64
C PRO A 240 -29.94 32.34 16.16
N SER A 241 -29.16 31.48 15.48
CA SER A 241 -28.83 30.13 15.93
C SER A 241 -27.82 30.17 17.08
N GLN A 242 -28.01 29.29 18.07
CA GLN A 242 -27.08 29.09 19.16
C GLN A 242 -25.84 28.33 18.69
N SER A 243 -24.69 28.96 18.87
CA SER A 243 -23.37 28.32 18.97
C SER A 243 -23.02 28.05 20.44
N GLU A 244 -22.09 27.11 20.62
CA GLU A 244 -21.25 26.87 21.80
C GLU A 244 -21.77 25.97 22.94
N LYS A 245 -21.25 24.73 22.93
CA LYS A 245 -20.36 24.12 23.94
C LYS A 245 -19.99 22.73 23.37
N TYR A 246 -18.72 22.35 23.19
CA TYR A 246 -17.80 21.92 24.24
C TYR A 246 -16.33 22.17 23.84
N GLN A 247 -15.57 22.58 24.85
CA GLN A 247 -14.15 22.88 24.83
C GLN A 247 -13.34 21.70 25.41
N VAL A 248 -12.24 21.37 24.72
CA VAL A 248 -10.90 20.99 25.23
C VAL A 248 -10.79 19.97 26.38
N ARG A 249 -10.15 18.84 26.07
CA ARG A 249 -9.27 18.00 26.94
C ARG A 249 -8.65 16.92 26.04
N GLY A 250 -7.36 16.62 25.98
CA GLY A 250 -6.14 17.12 26.60
C GLY A 250 -4.99 16.44 25.83
N ARG A 251 -3.98 17.21 25.45
CA ARG A 251 -2.82 16.78 24.65
C ARG A 251 -1.85 16.03 25.59
N LYS A 252 -1.73 14.70 25.46
CA LYS A 252 -0.61 13.94 26.03
C LYS A 252 0.44 13.73 24.94
N SER A 253 1.70 14.01 25.27
CA SER A 253 2.80 14.07 24.32
C SER A 253 3.13 12.71 23.74
N LEU A 254 3.32 12.70 22.42
CA LEU A 254 3.78 11.59 21.60
C LEU A 254 5.11 12.07 21.03
N THR A 255 6.20 11.96 21.79
CA THR A 255 7.53 12.44 21.36
C THR A 255 8.65 11.53 21.86
N THR A 256 8.43 10.21 21.79
CA THR A 256 9.49 9.23 22.09
C THR A 256 9.42 7.98 21.23
N LEU A 257 8.44 7.87 20.32
CA LEU A 257 8.28 6.74 19.41
C LEU A 257 8.60 7.11 17.96
N GLU A 258 8.23 8.31 17.51
CA GLU A 258 8.56 8.80 16.16
C GLU A 258 10.09 8.86 15.91
N ASP A 259 10.88 9.19 16.93
CA ASP A 259 12.35 9.21 16.85
C ASP A 259 12.94 7.81 16.56
N SER A 260 12.31 6.74 17.06
CA SER A 260 12.73 5.37 16.77
C SER A 260 12.34 4.91 15.36
N TRP A 261 11.28 5.51 14.78
CA TRP A 261 10.82 5.23 13.42
C TRP A 261 11.62 5.99 12.36
N GLU A 262 12.10 7.20 12.66
CA GLU A 262 12.98 7.96 11.76
C GLU A 262 14.43 7.43 11.75
N ALA A 263 14.95 6.97 12.89
CA ALA A 263 16.31 6.43 12.99
C ALA A 263 16.58 5.22 12.07
N ARG A 264 15.54 4.42 11.74
CA ARG A 264 15.67 3.27 10.81
C ARG A 264 15.44 3.61 9.34
N ARG A 265 14.81 4.75 9.01
CA ARG A 265 14.72 5.23 7.60
C ARG A 265 16.07 5.73 7.08
N GLY A 266 16.94 6.22 7.96
CA GLY A 266 18.23 6.81 7.61
C GLY A 266 19.27 5.87 6.97
N GLN A 267 19.16 4.54 7.15
CA GLN A 267 20.14 3.60 6.58
C GLN A 267 19.81 3.11 5.15
N LYS A 268 18.61 3.36 4.62
CA LYS A 268 18.22 2.88 3.28
C LYS A 268 18.39 3.91 2.14
N MET A 269 18.80 5.14 2.45
CA MET A 269 19.00 6.21 1.43
C MET A 269 20.46 6.38 0.97
N LEU A 270 21.45 5.78 1.64
CA LEU A 270 22.88 5.98 1.31
C LEU A 270 23.49 4.91 0.38
N LEU A 271 22.75 3.85 0.01
CA LEU A 271 23.30 2.75 -0.81
C LEU A 271 22.63 2.54 -2.17
N LEU A 272 21.67 3.39 -2.57
CA LEU A 272 20.93 3.22 -3.84
C LEU A 272 21.11 4.34 -4.88
N TRP A 273 21.94 5.35 -4.64
CA TRP A 273 22.22 6.41 -5.62
C TRP A 273 23.71 6.76 -5.65
N GLY A 274 24.51 5.92 -6.32
CA GLY A 274 25.94 6.13 -6.46
C GLY A 274 26.52 5.32 -7.61
N GLY A 275 26.05 5.55 -8.84
CA GLY A 275 26.59 4.83 -9.98
C GLY A 275 25.90 5.06 -11.31
N TRP A 276 25.91 6.31 -11.81
CA TRP A 276 26.04 6.62 -13.24
C TRP A 276 25.93 8.12 -13.48
N THR A 277 27.03 8.76 -13.86
CA THR A 277 27.12 9.83 -14.89
C THR A 277 28.54 10.41 -14.89
N HIS A 278 29.33 10.08 -15.91
CA HIS A 278 30.32 11.02 -16.41
C HIS A 278 30.38 10.94 -17.93
N LYS A 279 29.63 11.84 -18.57
CA LYS A 279 29.73 12.13 -20.00
C LYS A 279 30.59 13.39 -20.12
N LYS A 280 31.74 13.20 -20.76
CA LYS A 280 32.52 14.15 -21.58
C LYS A 280 32.34 15.65 -21.29
N ARG A 281 33.42 16.30 -20.86
CA ARG A 281 33.77 17.65 -21.32
C ARG A 281 35.06 17.59 -22.10
N VAL A 282 34.96 18.04 -23.36
CA VAL A 282 36.07 18.47 -24.20
C VAL A 282 36.25 19.96 -23.92
N SER A 283 37.46 20.37 -23.55
CA SER A 283 37.99 21.73 -23.76
C SER A 283 39.51 21.71 -23.55
N GLU A 284 40.19 21.44 -24.66
CA GLU A 284 41.41 22.08 -25.17
C GLU A 284 42.24 23.10 -24.34
N ILE A 285 43.57 22.93 -24.47
CA ILE A 285 44.67 23.92 -24.56
C ILE A 285 45.29 24.44 -23.25
N ILE A 286 46.56 24.07 -22.96
CA ILE A 286 47.82 24.86 -23.09
C ILE A 286 48.98 24.09 -22.39
N LEU A 287 50.05 23.86 -23.18
CA LEU A 287 51.46 23.47 -22.86
C LEU A 287 51.74 22.04 -22.37
#